data_AF-A0A1Q6DMP5-F1
#
_entry.id   AF-A0A1Q6DMP5-F1
#
_cell.length_a   1.000
_cell.length_b   1.000
_cell.length_c   1.000
_cell.angle_alpha   90.00
_cell.angle_beta   90.00
_cell.angle_gamma   90.00
#
_symmetry.space_group_name_H-M   'P 1'
#
loop_
_entity.id
_entity.type
_entity.pdbx_description
1 polymer ?
#
loop_
_entity_poly.entity_id
_entity_poly.type
_entity_poly.pdbx_seq_one_letter_code
_entity_poly.pdbx_strand_id
1 'polypeptide(L)'
;MPEEVAALVRGLHPELKKRFKAAFAMLVGDPHCGKMLREELAGLRSLRVKNMRIVYRISAKGIIEVVALGPRKSIYEETFRIVKASL
;
A
#
# COMPACT_ATOMS: atom_id res chain seq x y z
N MET A 1 0.90 -5.19 -8.49
CA MET A 1 -0.09 -5.15 -7.39
C MET A 1 -1.02 -6.35 -7.58
N PRO A 2 -1.40 -7.07 -6.51
CA PRO A 2 -2.36 -8.18 -6.58
C PRO A 2 -3.72 -7.74 -7.14
N GLU A 3 -4.44 -8.66 -7.79
CA GLU A 3 -5.72 -8.34 -8.44
C GLU A 3 -6.81 -7.97 -7.42
N GLU A 4 -6.80 -8.59 -6.24
CA GLU A 4 -7.73 -8.27 -5.15
C GLU A 4 -7.59 -6.80 -4.72
N VAL A 5 -6.36 -6.29 -4.69
CA VAL A 5 -6.06 -4.91 -4.36
C VAL A 5 -6.48 -3.98 -5.51
N ALA A 6 -6.28 -4.39 -6.76
CA ALA A 6 -6.73 -3.63 -7.93
C ALA A 6 -8.26 -3.54 -7.98
N ALA A 7 -8.96 -4.64 -7.74
CA ALA A 7 -10.42 -4.71 -7.66
C ALA A 7 -10.96 -3.80 -6.55
N LEU A 8 -10.32 -3.79 -5.38
CA LEU A 8 -10.68 -2.87 -4.30
C LEU A 8 -10.63 -1.41 -4.78
N VAL A 9 -9.53 -0.99 -5.41
CA VAL A 9 -9.38 0.39 -5.93
C VAL A 9 -10.43 0.72 -6.99
N ARG A 10 -10.75 -0.23 -7.88
CA ARG A 10 -11.76 -0.02 -8.93
C ARG A 10 -13.16 0.19 -8.35
N GLY A 11 -13.48 -0.49 -7.25
CA GLY A 11 -14.78 -0.39 -6.55
C GLY A 11 -14.93 0.76 -5.55
N LEU A 12 -13.90 1.60 -5.34
CA LEU A 12 -13.99 2.72 -4.39
C LEU A 12 -14.94 3.81 -4.87
N HIS A 13 -15.64 4.44 -3.93
CA HIS A 13 -16.39 5.67 -4.16
C HIS A 13 -15.50 6.72 -4.88
N PRO A 14 -16.02 7.48 -5.86
CA PRO A 14 -15.22 8.35 -6.71
C PRO A 14 -14.29 9.31 -5.96
N GLU A 15 -14.75 9.87 -4.84
CA GLU A 15 -13.93 10.77 -4.03
C GLU A 15 -12.73 10.06 -3.39
N LEU A 16 -12.94 8.84 -2.91
CA LEU A 16 -11.85 8.04 -2.34
C LEU A 16 -10.88 7.59 -3.45
N LYS A 17 -11.40 7.22 -4.62
CA LYS A 17 -10.59 6.91 -5.81
C LYS A 17 -9.69 8.08 -6.24
N LYS A 18 -10.21 9.31 -6.23
CA LYS A 18 -9.40 10.53 -6.48
C LYS A 18 -8.24 10.68 -5.51
N ARG A 19 -8.47 10.40 -4.22
CA ARG A 19 -7.42 10.44 -3.18
C ARG A 19 -6.34 9.38 -3.42
N PHE A 20 -6.74 8.16 -3.78
CA PHE A 20 -5.77 7.11 -4.15
C PHE A 20 -4.98 7.47 -5.40
N LYS A 21 -5.61 8.05 -6.43
CA LYS A 21 -4.90 8.52 -7.63
C LYS A 21 -3.84 9.56 -7.28
N ALA A 22 -4.15 10.53 -6.42
CA ALA A 22 -3.18 11.51 -5.94
C ALA A 22 -2.04 10.84 -5.14
N ALA A 23 -2.36 9.89 -4.27
CA ALA A 23 -1.35 9.14 -3.52
C ALA A 23 -0.42 8.31 -4.42
N PHE A 24 -0.95 7.70 -5.49
CA PHE A 24 -0.11 7.00 -6.47
C PHE A 24 0.79 7.96 -7.26
N ALA A 25 0.30 9.16 -7.61
CA ALA A 25 1.14 10.18 -8.22
C ALA A 25 2.27 10.62 -7.28
N MET A 26 2.00 10.76 -5.98
CA MET A 26 3.04 11.03 -4.98
C MET A 26 4.08 9.90 -4.92
N LEU A 27 3.65 8.64 -4.95
CA LEU A 27 4.55 7.49 -4.95
C LEU A 27 5.44 7.45 -6.20
N VAL A 28 4.90 7.78 -7.37
CA VAL A 28 5.69 7.86 -8.61
C VAL A 28 6.72 8.99 -8.54
N GLY A 29 6.38 10.13 -7.93
CA GLY A 29 7.30 11.26 -7.76
C GLY A 29 8.37 11.04 -6.69
N ASP A 30 7.99 10.44 -5.55
CA ASP A 30 8.90 10.06 -4.47
C ASP A 30 8.46 8.70 -3.87
N PRO A 31 9.12 7.60 -4.28
CA PRO A 31 8.86 6.28 -3.73
C PRO A 31 9.14 6.16 -2.22
N HIS A 32 9.92 7.07 -1.63
CA HIS A 32 10.34 7.03 -0.24
C HIS A 32 9.43 7.84 0.70
N CYS A 33 8.40 8.52 0.19
CA CYS A 33 7.47 9.34 0.97
C CYS A 33 6.69 8.58 2.06
N GLY A 34 6.58 7.25 1.94
CA GLY A 34 5.99 6.37 2.95
C GLY A 34 6.95 6.04 4.10
N LYS A 35 6.38 5.92 5.32
CA LYS A 35 7.15 5.54 6.52
C LYS A 35 7.57 4.08 6.45
N MET A 36 8.82 3.78 6.79
CA MET A 36 9.28 2.40 6.93
C MET A 36 8.53 1.70 8.06
N LEU A 37 8.11 0.47 7.80
CA LEU A 37 7.57 -0.44 8.82
C LEU A 37 8.72 -1.18 9.51
N ARG A 38 8.41 -1.76 10.67
CA ARG A 38 9.37 -2.42 11.56
C ARG A 38 8.90 -3.84 11.85
N GLU A 39 9.71 -4.57 12.61
CA GLU A 39 9.40 -5.92 13.11
C GLU A 39 9.07 -6.85 11.94
N GLU A 40 7.97 -7.59 12.00
CA GLU A 40 7.59 -8.57 10.98
C GLU A 40 7.23 -7.95 9.62
N LEU A 41 7.06 -6.62 9.58
CA LEU A 41 6.79 -5.87 8.35
C LEU A 41 8.02 -5.06 7.88
N ALA A 42 9.20 -5.30 8.45
CA ALA A 42 10.44 -4.69 8.00
C ALA A 42 10.65 -4.90 6.48
N GLY A 43 11.17 -3.87 5.80
CA GLY A 43 11.31 -3.85 4.35
C GLY A 43 10.08 -3.34 3.59
N LEU A 44 8.94 -3.16 4.28
CA LEU A 44 7.77 -2.49 3.73
C LEU A 44 7.70 -1.01 4.15
N ARG A 45 6.89 -0.25 3.41
CA ARG A 45 6.56 1.15 3.65
C ARG A 45 5.05 1.34 3.73
N SER A 46 4.62 2.32 4.51
CA SER A 46 3.22 2.72 4.67
C SER A 46 3.04 4.20 4.30
N LEU A 47 2.23 4.48 3.28
CA LEU A 47 1.75 5.82 2.94
C LEU A 47 0.31 6.01 3.43
N ARG A 48 0.03 7.14 4.11
CA ARG A 48 -1.30 7.46 4.63
C ARG A 48 -2.17 8.12 3.55
N VAL A 49 -3.40 7.64 3.39
CA VAL A 49 -4.43 8.24 2.52
C VAL A 49 -5.72 8.41 3.33
N LYS A 50 -5.93 9.58 3.94
CA LYS A 50 -7.05 9.83 4.90
C LYS A 50 -7.02 8.84 6.07
N ASN A 51 -7.98 7.92 6.12
CA ASN A 51 -8.14 6.83 7.10
C ASN A 51 -7.60 5.48 6.59
N MET A 52 -7.14 5.43 5.34
CA MET A 52 -6.56 4.26 4.68
C MET A 52 -5.02 4.34 4.64
N ARG A 53 -4.39 3.21 4.35
CA ARG A 53 -2.96 3.09 4.05
C ARG A 53 -2.73 2.36 2.75
N ILE A 54 -1.65 2.75 2.09
CA ILE A 54 -0.99 1.98 1.05
C ILE A 54 0.23 1.33 1.68
N VAL A 55 0.25 0.00 1.74
CA VAL A 55 1.43 -0.76 2.11
C VAL A 55 2.14 -1.23 0.85
N TYR A 56 3.42 -0.92 0.74
CA TYR A 56 4.18 -1.16 -0.48
C TYR A 56 5.66 -1.41 -0.18
N ARG A 57 6.41 -1.87 -1.18
CA ARG A 57 7.87 -1.92 -1.17
C ARG A 57 8.42 -1.38 -2.49
N ILE A 58 9.71 -1.09 -2.51
CA ILE A 58 10.44 -0.68 -3.71
C ILE A 58 11.37 -1.84 -4.05
N SER A 59 11.21 -2.44 -5.24
CA SER A 59 12.09 -3.52 -5.68
C SER A 59 13.48 -2.99 -6.05
N ALA A 60 14.46 -3.88 -6.19
CA ALA A 60 15.80 -3.51 -6.66
C ALA A 60 15.80 -2.84 -8.05
N LYS A 61 14.75 -3.05 -8.85
CA LYS A 61 14.55 -2.42 -10.16
C LYS A 61 13.85 -1.05 -10.08
N GLY A 62 13.63 -0.52 -8.86
CA GLY A 62 12.90 0.72 -8.64
C GLY A 62 11.39 0.62 -8.83
N ILE A 63 10.83 -0.60 -8.92
CA ILE A 63 9.39 -0.81 -9.11
C ILE A 63 8.68 -0.69 -7.77
N ILE A 64 7.61 0.09 -7.72
CA ILE A 64 6.73 0.22 -6.55
C ILE A 64 5.74 -0.93 -6.55
N GLU A 65 5.92 -1.86 -5.60
CA GLU A 65 5.06 -3.01 -5.44
C GLU A 65 4.07 -2.75 -4.31
N VAL A 66 2.82 -2.44 -4.66
CA VAL A 66 1.73 -2.32 -3.69
C VAL A 66 1.33 -3.71 -3.22
N VAL A 67 1.44 -3.93 -1.92
CA VAL A 67 1.16 -5.20 -1.23
C VAL A 67 -0.28 -5.23 -0.73
N ALA A 68 -0.74 -4.15 -0.07
CA ALA A 68 -2.07 -4.08 0.51
C ALA A 68 -2.59 -2.64 0.61
N LEU A 69 -3.92 -2.49 0.61
CA LEU A 69 -4.62 -1.22 0.81
C LEU A 69 -5.74 -1.40 1.83
N GLY A 70 -5.82 -0.56 2.86
CA GLY A 70 -6.87 -0.74 3.87
C GLY A 70 -6.86 0.24 5.04
N PRO A 71 -7.86 0.15 5.93
CA PRO A 71 -7.96 0.99 7.12
C PRO A 71 -6.79 0.77 8.10
N ARG A 72 -6.40 1.81 8.85
CA ARG A 72 -5.31 1.69 9.87
C ARG A 72 -5.45 0.48 10.79
N LYS A 73 -6.68 0.21 11.21
CA LYS A 73 -7.00 -0.76 12.27
C LYS A 73 -6.73 -2.21 11.86
N SER A 74 -6.79 -2.53 10.57
CA SER A 74 -6.71 -3.91 10.08
C SER A 74 -5.57 -4.14 9.11
N ILE A 75 -5.08 -3.09 8.44
CA ILE A 75 -4.14 -3.23 7.33
C ILE A 75 -2.81 -3.89 7.70
N TYR A 76 -2.33 -3.74 8.94
CA TYR A 76 -1.07 -4.37 9.34
C TYR A 76 -1.20 -5.88 9.57
N GLU A 77 -2.28 -6.31 10.22
CA GLU A 77 -2.58 -7.75 10.37
C GLU A 77 -2.86 -8.40 9.01
N GLU A 78 -3.65 -7.75 8.17
CA GLU A 78 -3.93 -8.21 6.80
C GLU A 78 -2.64 -8.31 5.97
N THR A 79 -1.78 -7.29 6.04
CA THR A 79 -0.46 -7.31 5.37
C THR A 79 0.39 -8.45 5.89
N PHE A 80 0.48 -8.63 7.21
CA PHE A 80 1.27 -9.70 7.80
C PHE A 80 0.82 -11.08 7.30
N ARG A 81 -0.50 -11.32 7.22
CA ARG A 81 -1.06 -12.56 6.65
C ARG A 81 -0.68 -12.75 5.18
N ILE A 82 -0.79 -11.71 4.36
CA ILE A 82 -0.43 -11.76 2.93
C ILE A 82 1.06 -12.06 2.75
N VAL A 83 1.93 -11.37 3.49
CA VAL A 83 3.38 -11.55 3.40
C VAL A 83 3.78 -12.93 3.88
N LYS A 84 3.23 -13.41 5.01
CA LYS A 84 3.48 -14.78 5.51
C LYS A 84 3.05 -15.87 4.53
N ALA A 85 1.94 -15.69 3.83
CA ALA A 85 1.46 -16.65 2.83
C ALA A 85 2.29 -16.65 1.53
N SER A 86 3.13 -15.63 1.33
CA SER A 86 3.98 -15.46 0.14
C SER A 86 5.45 -15.84 0.39
N LEU A 87 5.78 -16.30 1.59
CA LEU A 87 7.08 -16.88 1.99
C LEU A 87 7.01 -18.41 1.88
#